data_AF-A0A1J4TW11-F1
#
_entry.id   AF-A0A1J4TW11-F1
#
_cell.length_a   1.000
_cell.length_b   1.000
_cell.length_c   1.000
_cell.angle_alpha   90.00
_cell.angle_beta   90.00
_cell.angle_gamma   90.00
#
_symmetry.space_group_name_H-M   'P 1'
#
loop_
_entity.id
_entity.type
_entity.pdbx_description
1 polymer ?
#
loop_
_entity_poly.entity_id
_entity_poly.type
_entity_poly.pdbx_seq_one_letter_code
_entity_poly.pdbx_strand_id
1 'polypeptide(L)'
;MKKIILAIILILLAVNLFAPLNDASAFSLMEKINSSCIKRGDCTVCDGLMILFNAARFIFISMSGIALIMMLWAGSGLIMNWGSAETITQNKKIILHTLLAILIILLAWTLVNAVFLFLAGDITENKFWTSGGKWWVAPKCN
;
A
#
# COMPACT_ATOMS: atom_id res chain seq x y z
N MET A 1 16.62 12.44 24.81
CA MET A 1 16.81 11.54 23.65
C MET A 1 16.50 10.07 23.97
N LYS A 2 17.21 9.37 24.88
CA LYS A 2 16.90 7.97 25.26
C LYS A 2 15.46 7.73 25.74
N LYS A 3 14.88 8.64 26.52
CA LYS A 3 13.53 8.50 27.08
C LYS A 3 12.40 8.58 26.05
N ILE A 4 12.61 9.33 24.96
CA ILE A 4 11.62 9.46 23.86
C ILE A 4 11.70 8.25 22.94
N ILE A 5 12.91 7.76 22.65
CA ILE A 5 13.12 6.50 21.90
C ILE A 5 12.51 5.32 22.66
N LEU A 6 12.71 5.25 23.97
CA LEU A 6 12.08 4.25 24.83
C LEU A 6 10.55 4.34 24.81
N ALA A 7 9.98 5.55 24.81
CA ALA A 7 8.53 5.75 24.74
C ALA A 7 7.95 5.31 23.38
N ILE A 8 8.64 5.59 22.27
CA ILE A 8 8.21 5.16 20.92
C ILE A 8 8.27 3.63 20.80
N ILE A 9 9.32 2.98 21.32
CA ILE A 9 9.44 1.52 21.35
C ILE A 9 8.33 0.90 22.22
N LEU A 10 8.04 1.50 23.38
CA LEU A 10 6.95 1.08 24.27
C LEU A 10 5.56 1.24 23.63
N ILE A 11 5.34 2.33 22.88
CA ILE A 11 4.09 2.56 22.15
C ILE A 11 3.95 1.55 21.02
N LEU A 12 5.01 1.26 20.26
CA LEU A 12 5.00 0.24 19.22
C LEU A 12 4.75 -1.16 19.81
N LEU A 13 5.35 -1.50 20.95
CA LEU A 13 5.10 -2.75 21.68
C LEU A 13 3.67 -2.83 22.24
N ALA A 14 3.15 -1.74 22.82
CA ALA A 14 1.80 -1.70 23.36
C ALA A 14 0.75 -1.79 22.24
N VAL A 15 0.98 -1.18 21.08
CA VAL A 15 0.11 -1.31 19.90
C VAL A 15 0.02 -2.76 19.44
N ASN A 16 1.11 -3.52 19.49
CA ASN A 16 1.10 -4.96 19.18
C ASN A 16 0.40 -5.82 20.26
N LEU A 17 0.29 -5.32 21.49
CA LEU A 17 -0.33 -6.05 22.61
C LEU A 17 -1.84 -5.80 22.73
N PHE A 18 -2.30 -4.63 22.31
CA PHE A 18 -3.71 -4.20 22.42
C PHE A 18 -4.49 -4.27 21.10
N ALA A 19 -3.81 -4.37 19.95
CA ALA A 19 -4.50 -4.73 18.72
C ALA A 19 -4.87 -6.23 18.78
N PRO A 20 -6.09 -6.63 18.38
CA PRO A 20 -6.32 -8.02 18.05
C PRO A 20 -5.26 -8.41 17.02
N LEU A 21 -4.56 -9.52 17.27
CA LEU A 21 -3.71 -10.19 16.29
C LEU A 21 -4.65 -10.69 15.18
N ASN A 22 -5.18 -9.78 14.38
CA ASN A 22 -5.75 -10.12 13.09
C ASN A 22 -4.59 -10.75 12.35
N ASP A 23 -4.73 -12.04 12.05
CA ASP A 23 -3.75 -12.92 11.45
C ASP A 23 -2.70 -12.12 10.69
N ALA A 24 -1.44 -12.26 11.09
CA ALA A 24 -0.33 -11.85 10.28
C ALA A 24 -0.52 -12.54 8.92
N SER A 25 -1.18 -11.83 8.01
CA SER A 25 -1.58 -12.36 6.72
C SER A 25 -0.28 -12.44 5.95
N ALA A 26 0.32 -13.63 5.99
CA ALA A 26 1.43 -13.95 5.14
C ALA A 26 0.99 -13.62 3.72
N PHE A 27 1.63 -12.61 3.13
CA PHE A 27 1.27 -12.16 1.80
C PHE A 27 1.53 -13.31 0.83
N SER A 28 0.46 -13.97 0.40
CA SER A 28 0.54 -15.09 -0.54
C SER A 28 0.47 -14.55 -1.95
N LEU A 29 1.61 -14.51 -2.64
CA LEU A 29 1.68 -14.21 -4.07
C LEU A 29 0.79 -15.14 -4.91
N MET A 30 0.58 -16.37 -4.43
CA MET A 30 -0.20 -17.41 -5.08
C MET A 30 -1.69 -17.35 -4.76
N GLU A 31 -2.14 -16.31 -4.05
CA GLU A 31 -3.55 -16.17 -3.74
C GLU A 31 -4.38 -16.04 -5.03
N LYS A 32 -5.46 -16.84 -5.09
CA LYS A 32 -6.44 -16.87 -6.19
C LYS A 32 -5.99 -17.56 -7.49
N ILE A 33 -4.85 -18.29 -7.50
CA ILE A 33 -4.43 -19.13 -8.63
C ILE A 33 -5.31 -20.39 -8.74
N ASN A 34 -5.54 -20.88 -9.95
CA ASN A 34 -6.25 -22.14 -10.16
C ASN A 34 -5.51 -23.32 -9.48
N SER A 35 -6.23 -24.07 -8.64
CA SER A 35 -5.67 -25.25 -7.95
C SER A 35 -5.13 -26.33 -8.89
N SER A 36 -5.59 -26.37 -10.14
CA SER A 36 -5.09 -27.26 -11.18
C SER A 36 -3.70 -26.83 -11.69
N CYS A 37 -3.42 -25.53 -11.79
CA CYS A 37 -2.09 -25.01 -12.15
C CYS A 37 -1.05 -25.41 -11.09
N ILE A 38 -1.38 -25.29 -9.79
CA ILE A 38 -0.46 -25.66 -8.69
C ILE A 38 -0.18 -27.17 -8.64
N LYS A 39 -1.20 -28.01 -8.93
CA LYS A 39 -1.09 -29.47 -8.78
C LYS A 39 -0.62 -30.20 -10.04
N ARG A 40 -0.92 -29.69 -11.23
CA ARG A 40 -0.68 -30.37 -12.52
C ARG A 40 0.25 -29.61 -13.47
N GLY A 41 0.53 -28.33 -13.21
CA GLY A 41 1.38 -27.51 -14.07
C GLY A 41 0.66 -26.88 -15.26
N ASP A 42 -0.67 -26.98 -15.32
CA ASP A 42 -1.51 -26.50 -16.42
C ASP A 42 -1.78 -24.98 -16.31
N CYS A 43 -0.73 -24.18 -16.13
CA CYS A 43 -0.87 -22.75 -15.87
C CYS A 43 -1.18 -21.97 -17.15
N THR A 44 -2.24 -21.17 -17.12
CA THR A 44 -2.62 -20.29 -18.23
C THR A 44 -1.98 -18.90 -18.05
N VAL A 45 -1.86 -18.13 -19.13
CA VAL A 45 -1.34 -16.74 -19.12
C VAL A 45 -2.05 -15.88 -18.05
N CYS A 46 -3.32 -16.16 -17.80
CA CYS A 46 -4.15 -15.57 -16.75
C CYS A 46 -3.63 -15.81 -15.32
N ASP A 47 -3.11 -16.99 -15.00
CA ASP A 47 -2.52 -17.27 -13.68
C ASP A 47 -1.24 -16.43 -13.47
N GLY A 48 -0.43 -16.29 -14.52
CA GLY A 48 0.75 -15.42 -14.51
C GLY A 48 0.39 -13.94 -14.30
N LEU A 49 -0.70 -13.48 -14.94
CA LEU A 49 -1.19 -12.12 -14.77
C LEU A 49 -1.71 -11.87 -13.33
N MET A 50 -2.34 -12.86 -12.70
CA MET A 50 -2.78 -12.76 -11.30
C MET A 50 -1.59 -12.66 -10.34
N ILE A 51 -0.50 -13.42 -10.56
CA ILE A 51 0.72 -13.32 -9.75
C ILE A 51 1.30 -11.90 -9.82
N LEU A 52 1.42 -11.36 -11.04
CA LEU A 52 1.93 -9.99 -11.24
C LEU A 52 1.03 -8.96 -10.57
N PHE A 53 -0.29 -9.11 -10.71
CA PHE A 53 -1.25 -8.20 -10.10
C PHE A 53 -1.18 -8.24 -8.56
N ASN A 54 -1.03 -9.44 -8.00
CA ASN A 54 -0.94 -9.60 -6.56
C ASN A 54 0.42 -9.08 -6.03
N ALA A 55 1.51 -9.32 -6.75
CA ALA A 55 2.83 -8.73 -6.46
C ALA A 55 2.77 -7.20 -6.45
N ALA A 56 2.15 -6.60 -7.47
CA ALA A 56 1.95 -5.15 -7.50
C ALA A 56 1.16 -4.67 -6.27
N ARG A 57 0.05 -5.34 -5.93
CA ARG A 57 -0.76 -5.02 -4.75
C ARG A 57 0.07 -4.94 -3.48
N PHE A 58 0.98 -5.89 -3.29
CA PHE A 58 1.85 -5.92 -2.11
C PHE A 58 2.82 -4.77 -2.04
N ILE A 59 3.42 -4.40 -3.17
CA ILE A 59 4.31 -3.24 -3.24
C ILE A 59 3.52 -1.98 -2.88
N PHE A 60 2.32 -1.79 -3.41
CA PHE A 60 1.49 -0.63 -3.07
C PHE A 60 1.09 -0.60 -1.59
N ILE A 61 0.66 -1.73 -1.01
CA ILE A 61 0.26 -1.80 0.41
C ILE A 61 1.47 -1.54 1.33
N SER A 62 2.60 -2.16 1.04
CA SER A 62 3.83 -1.98 1.85
C SER A 62 4.36 -0.54 1.78
N MET A 63 4.38 0.06 0.58
CA MET A 63 4.77 1.46 0.41
C MET A 63 3.83 2.42 1.15
N SER A 64 2.52 2.17 1.13
CA SER A 64 1.55 2.97 1.88
C SER A 64 1.79 2.90 3.39
N GLY A 65 2.17 1.73 3.92
CA GLY A 65 2.52 1.58 5.33
C GLY A 65 3.74 2.40 5.72
N ILE A 66 4.80 2.38 4.91
CA ILE A 66 6.01 3.17 5.13
C ILE A 66 5.72 4.67 5.05
N ALA A 67 4.90 5.10 4.09
CA ALA A 67 4.49 6.49 3.94
C ALA A 67 3.75 7.00 5.19
N LEU A 68 2.87 6.19 5.76
CA LEU A 68 2.16 6.51 7.01
C LEU A 68 3.14 6.72 8.18
N ILE A 69 4.10 5.81 8.34
CA ILE A 69 5.11 5.90 9.42
C ILE A 69 5.95 7.17 9.27
N MET A 70 6.39 7.50 8.06
CA MET A 70 7.16 8.73 7.79
C MET A 70 6.32 9.99 8.05
N MET A 71 5.03 9.96 7.72
CA MET A 71 4.12 11.07 7.99
C MET A 71 3.89 11.26 9.50
N LEU A 72 3.72 10.18 10.26
CA LEU A 72 3.63 10.19 11.72
C LEU A 72 4.91 10.73 12.36
N TRP A 73 6.07 10.32 11.86
CA TRP A 73 7.37 10.80 12.34
C TRP A 73 7.54 12.30 12.09
N ALA A 74 7.33 12.76 10.87
CA ALA A 74 7.47 14.16 10.50
C ALA A 74 6.41 15.04 11.19
N GLY A 75 5.19 14.54 11.35
CA GLY A 75 4.11 15.22 12.08
C GLY A 75 4.44 15.40 13.56
N SER A 76 4.94 14.34 14.21
CA SER A 76 5.37 14.40 15.61
C SER A 76 6.55 15.35 15.79
N GLY A 77 7.50 15.33 14.84
CA GLY A 77 8.62 16.27 14.81
C GLY A 77 8.16 17.72 14.67
N LEU A 78 7.09 18.00 13.91
CA LEU A 78 6.57 19.35 13.76
C LEU A 78 6.00 19.92 15.08
N ILE A 79 5.25 19.09 15.82
CA ILE A 79 4.61 19.47 17.10
C ILE A 79 5.65 19.62 18.21
N MET A 80 6.59 18.69 18.29
CA MET A 80 7.58 18.66 19.36
C MET A 80 8.76 19.59 19.11
N ASN A 81 8.85 20.34 18.00
CA ASN A 81 10.00 21.19 17.72
C ASN A 81 10.14 22.30 18.78
N TRP A 82 11.15 22.15 19.66
CA TRP A 82 11.49 23.04 20.77
C TRP A 82 12.03 24.41 20.30
N GLY A 83 11.37 25.09 19.37
CA GLY A 83 11.71 26.43 18.90
C GLY A 83 12.80 26.53 17.82
N SER A 84 13.33 25.40 17.31
CA SER A 84 14.27 25.43 16.18
C SER A 84 13.53 25.61 14.85
N ALA A 85 13.76 26.75 14.19
CA ALA A 85 13.21 27.01 12.86
C ALA A 85 13.76 26.02 11.80
N GLU A 86 15.01 25.58 11.97
CA GLU A 86 15.67 24.60 11.10
C GLU A 86 14.88 23.28 11.06
N THR A 87 14.50 22.75 12.21
CA THR A 87 13.80 21.45 12.28
C THR A 87 12.34 21.56 11.85
N ILE A 88 11.72 22.73 11.95
CA ILE A 88 10.37 22.97 11.43
C ILE A 88 10.38 22.96 9.90
N THR A 89 11.35 23.62 9.27
CA THR A 89 11.45 23.65 7.80
C THR A 89 11.76 22.27 7.22
N GLN A 90 12.63 21.49 7.88
CA GLN A 90 12.91 20.11 7.48
C GLN A 90 11.67 19.20 7.57
N ASN A 91 10.93 19.23 8.69
CA ASN A 91 9.73 18.40 8.85
C ASN A 91 8.62 18.77 7.86
N LYS A 92 8.43 20.06 7.55
CA LYS A 92 7.50 20.50 6.49
C LYS A 92 7.90 19.94 5.13
N LYS A 93 9.19 19.96 4.81
CA LYS A 93 9.70 19.42 3.54
C LYS A 93 9.46 17.92 3.43
N ILE A 94 9.65 17.16 4.50
CA ILE A 94 9.33 15.72 4.53
C ILE A 94 7.84 15.49 4.26
N ILE A 95 6.95 16.21 4.97
CA ILE A 95 5.49 16.07 4.76
C ILE A 95 5.11 16.38 3.31
N LEU A 96 5.63 17.46 2.73
CA LEU A 96 5.35 17.84 1.34
C LEU A 96 5.84 16.79 0.34
N HIS A 97 7.04 16.23 0.55
CA HIS A 97 7.56 15.17 -0.30
C HIS A 97 6.76 13.87 -0.17
N THR A 98 6.32 13.50 1.04
CA THR A 98 5.44 12.35 1.25
C THR A 98 4.09 12.56 0.55
N LEU A 99 3.51 13.76 0.63
CA LEU A 99 2.27 14.09 -0.06
C LEU A 99 2.42 14.00 -1.58
N LEU A 100 3.53 14.52 -2.11
CA LEU A 100 3.87 14.45 -3.53
C LEU A 100 4.03 13.00 -3.99
N ALA A 101 4.70 12.15 -3.20
CA ALA A 101 4.85 10.73 -3.51
C ALA A 101 3.49 10.02 -3.59
N ILE A 102 2.59 10.28 -2.64
CA ILE A 102 1.22 9.72 -2.66
C ILE A 102 0.48 10.17 -3.92
N LEU A 103 0.58 11.45 -4.27
CA LEU A 103 -0.05 11.99 -5.49
C LEU A 103 0.46 11.28 -6.75
N ILE A 104 1.77 11.08 -6.88
CA ILE A 104 2.39 10.41 -8.03
C ILE A 104 1.91 8.95 -8.12
N ILE A 105 1.85 8.25 -6.99
CA ILE A 105 1.39 6.86 -6.91
C ILE A 105 -0.08 6.74 -7.36
N LEU A 106 -0.94 7.66 -6.91
CA LEU A 106 -2.33 7.72 -7.33
C LEU A 106 -2.46 8.02 -8.83
N LEU A 107 -1.68 8.98 -9.34
CA LEU A 107 -1.66 9.31 -10.77
C LEU A 107 -1.21 8.11 -11.62
N ALA A 108 -0.16 7.41 -11.21
CA ALA A 108 0.31 6.20 -11.89
C ALA A 108 -0.80 5.14 -11.98
N TRP A 109 -1.51 4.89 -10.87
CA TRP A 109 -2.65 3.95 -10.87
C TRP A 109 -3.78 4.40 -11.81
N THR A 110 -4.14 5.69 -11.81
CA THR A 110 -5.17 6.21 -12.71
C THR A 110 -4.78 6.10 -14.19
N LEU A 111 -3.51 6.37 -14.52
CA LEU A 111 -3.01 6.29 -15.89
C LEU A 111 -3.00 4.84 -16.40
N VAL A 112 -2.53 3.90 -15.59
CA VAL A 112 -2.54 2.47 -15.96
C VAL A 112 -3.97 2.00 -16.23
N ASN A 113 -4.92 2.36 -15.36
CA ASN A 113 -6.32 2.01 -15.58
C ASN A 113 -6.93 2.71 -16.78
N ALA A 114 -6.57 3.96 -17.05
CA ALA A 114 -7.00 4.67 -18.26
C ALA A 114 -6.51 3.95 -19.52
N VAL A 115 -5.24 3.53 -19.56
CA VAL A 115 -4.69 2.76 -20.69
C VAL A 115 -5.43 1.43 -20.89
N PHE A 116 -5.69 0.69 -19.81
CA PHE A 116 -6.47 -0.56 -19.91
C PHE A 116 -7.90 -0.33 -20.43
N LEU A 117 -8.55 0.76 -20.00
CA LEU A 117 -9.88 1.14 -20.47
C LEU A 117 -9.87 1.44 -21.99
N PHE A 118 -8.88 2.18 -22.47
CA PHE A 118 -8.78 2.53 -23.89
C PHE A 118 -8.41 1.35 -24.78
N LEU A 119 -7.58 0.42 -24.29
CA LEU A 119 -7.05 -0.67 -25.13
C LEU A 119 -7.97 -1.89 -25.21
N ALA A 120 -8.72 -2.18 -24.14
CA ALA A 120 -9.34 -3.49 -23.98
C ALA A 120 -10.88 -3.49 -23.96
N GLY A 121 -11.52 -2.33 -24.13
CA GLY A 121 -12.95 -2.20 -24.39
C GLY A 121 -13.89 -2.53 -23.22
N ASP A 122 -13.66 -3.61 -22.46
CA ASP A 122 -14.45 -3.98 -21.27
C ASP A 122 -13.93 -5.23 -20.50
N ILE A 123 -12.61 -5.45 -20.32
CA ILE A 123 -12.10 -6.55 -19.45
C ILE A 123 -11.98 -6.18 -17.96
N THR A 124 -12.34 -4.94 -17.63
CA THR A 124 -12.19 -4.41 -16.28
C THR A 124 -13.50 -3.76 -15.86
N GLU A 125 -14.31 -4.49 -15.09
CA GLU A 125 -15.32 -3.90 -14.20
C GLU A 125 -14.64 -3.09 -13.06
N ASN A 126 -13.68 -2.23 -13.40
CA ASN A 126 -13.00 -1.30 -12.51
C ASN A 126 -13.83 -0.03 -12.33
N LYS A 127 -15.17 -0.14 -12.37
CA LYS A 127 -16.01 0.98 -11.93
C LYS A 127 -15.93 0.96 -10.41
N PHE A 128 -15.12 1.86 -9.85
CA PHE A 128 -14.98 2.12 -8.41
C PHE A 128 -16.33 2.05 -7.65
N TRP A 129 -17.40 2.51 -8.31
CA TRP A 129 -18.78 2.51 -7.83
C TRP A 129 -19.50 1.15 -7.86
N THR A 130 -19.20 0.24 -8.80
CA THR A 130 -19.86 -1.08 -8.90
C THR A 130 -19.09 -2.20 -8.19
N SER A 131 -17.83 -1.95 -7.77
CA SER A 131 -17.00 -2.92 -7.04
C SER A 131 -17.19 -2.89 -5.51
N GLY A 132 -18.28 -2.29 -5.01
CA GLY A 132 -18.60 -2.24 -3.58
C GLY A 132 -17.56 -1.48 -2.73
N GLY A 133 -16.92 -0.45 -3.30
CA GLY A 133 -15.92 0.37 -2.61
C GLY A 133 -14.50 -0.19 -2.60
N LYS A 134 -14.22 -1.26 -3.36
CA LYS A 134 -12.86 -1.82 -3.49
C LYS A 134 -12.05 -1.03 -4.53
N TRP A 135 -11.02 -0.31 -4.07
CA TRP A 135 -10.11 0.47 -4.93
C TRP A 135 -9.11 -0.40 -5.70
N TRP A 136 -8.89 -1.64 -5.27
CA TRP A 136 -7.99 -2.59 -5.92
C TRP A 136 -8.77 -3.84 -6.34
N VAL A 137 -9.08 -3.95 -7.64
CA VAL A 137 -9.91 -5.03 -8.21
C VAL A 137 -9.04 -5.85 -9.16
N ALA A 138 -8.92 -7.15 -8.89
CA ALA A 138 -8.19 -8.05 -9.77
C ALA A 138 -8.91 -8.21 -11.12
N PRO A 139 -8.16 -8.26 -12.24
CA PRO A 139 -8.76 -8.50 -13.55
C PRO A 139 -9.53 -9.83 -13.54
N LYS A 140 -10.70 -9.85 -14.18
CA LYS A 140 -11.46 -11.08 -14.40
C LYS A 140 -10.85 -11.79 -15.59
N CYS A 141 -10.08 -12.83 -15.31
CA CYS A 141 -9.66 -13.77 -16.33
C CYS A 141 -10.65 -14.94 -16.32
N ASN A 142 -11.35 -15.14 -17.42
CA ASN A 142 -12.25 -16.28 -17.64
C ASN A 142 -11.48 -17.43 -18.29
#